data_AF-A0AAD4HJI2-F1
#
_entry.id   AF-A0AAD4HJI2-F1
#
_cell.length_a   1.000
_cell.length_b   1.000
_cell.length_c   1.000
_cell.angle_alpha   90.00
_cell.angle_beta   90.00
_cell.angle_gamma   90.00
#
_symmetry.space_group_name_H-M   'P 1'
#
loop_
_entity.id
_entity.type
_entity.pdbx_description
1 polymer ?
#
loop_
_entity_poly.entity_id
_entity_poly.type
_entity_poly.pdbx_seq_one_letter_code
_entity_poly.pdbx_strand_id
1 'polypeptide(L)'
;WPSIFSGLEIIANHVTFSHRDAGGSPSLFDLLVSLGRNHHATLALADLHAELDYSPGAMVYIAGRVLEYSVGPWLNGEQVVIVHFMKDAA
;
A
#
# COMPACT_ATOMS: atom_id res chain seq x y z
N TRP A 1 -17.38 -20.18 -2.16
CA TRP A 1 -17.76 -19.64 -3.48
C TRP A 1 -16.60 -18.80 -3.95
N PRO A 2 -15.92 -19.17 -5.05
CA PRO A 2 -14.88 -18.34 -5.64
C PRO A 2 -15.58 -17.08 -6.17
N SER A 3 -15.39 -15.95 -5.49
CA SER A 3 -15.99 -14.67 -5.85
C SER A 3 -14.95 -13.58 -5.84
N ILE A 4 -14.98 -12.72 -6.85
CA ILE A 4 -14.24 -11.46 -6.86
C ILE A 4 -14.86 -10.54 -5.82
N PHE A 5 -14.04 -9.88 -5.01
CA PHE A 5 -14.50 -8.89 -4.05
C PHE A 5 -13.53 -7.73 -3.92
N SER A 6 -14.05 -6.57 -3.51
CA SER A 6 -13.24 -5.46 -3.04
C SER A 6 -13.16 -5.46 -1.51
N GLY A 7 -12.04 -4.97 -0.99
CA GLY A 7 -11.80 -4.80 0.44
C GLY A 7 -11.32 -3.40 0.75
N LEU A 8 -11.55 -2.98 2.00
CA LEU A 8 -10.93 -1.79 2.57
C LEU A 8 -10.28 -2.16 3.90
N GLU A 9 -9.01 -1.80 4.05
CA GLU A 9 -8.24 -1.98 5.28
C GLU A 9 -7.74 -0.64 5.79
N ILE A 10 -7.64 -0.53 7.12
CA ILE A 10 -7.03 0.62 7.80
C ILE A 10 -5.84 0.09 8.58
N ILE A 11 -4.66 0.61 8.26
CA ILE A 11 -3.38 0.19 8.83
C ILE A 11 -2.79 1.39 9.57
N ALA A 12 -2.58 1.27 10.88
CA ALA A 12 -2.06 2.36 11.70
C ALA A 12 -0.70 2.00 12.30
N ASN A 13 0.28 2.89 12.14
CA ASN A 13 1.63 2.81 12.70
C ASN A 13 2.34 1.46 12.47
N HIS A 14 2.15 0.91 11.28
CA HIS A 14 2.69 -0.38 10.91
C HIS A 14 3.71 -0.19 9.78
N VAL A 15 4.91 -0.76 9.97
CA VAL A 15 5.91 -0.85 8.90
C VAL A 15 5.52 -2.00 7.99
N THR A 16 5.38 -1.72 6.71
CA THR A 16 5.06 -2.73 5.71
C THR A 16 6.36 -3.19 5.06
N PHE A 17 6.77 -4.42 5.38
CA PHE A 17 7.96 -5.03 4.76
C PHE A 17 7.76 -5.28 3.27
N SER A 18 8.86 -5.46 2.54
CA SER A 18 8.85 -5.74 1.11
C SER A 18 8.01 -6.96 0.77
N HIS A 19 6.99 -6.78 -0.07
CA HIS A 19 6.11 -7.88 -0.51
C HIS A 19 5.34 -7.52 -1.78
N ARG A 20 4.65 -8.53 -2.33
CA ARG A 20 3.56 -8.38 -3.31
C ARG A 20 2.28 -8.86 -2.65
N ASP A 21 1.14 -8.27 -3.01
CA ASP A 21 -0.15 -8.62 -2.40
C ASP A 21 -0.59 -10.03 -2.79
N ALA A 22 -0.58 -10.93 -1.80
CA ALA A 22 -1.01 -12.30 -1.97
C ALA A 22 -2.53 -12.35 -2.22
N GLY A 23 -2.95 -12.81 -3.38
CA GLY A 23 -4.37 -12.91 -3.76
C GLY A 23 -4.99 -11.64 -4.33
N GLY A 24 -4.21 -10.56 -4.48
CA GLY A 24 -4.64 -9.38 -5.24
C GLY A 24 -4.78 -9.68 -6.74
N SER A 25 -5.51 -8.82 -7.45
CA SER A 25 -5.69 -8.96 -8.90
C SER A 25 -4.49 -8.37 -9.67
N PRO A 26 -3.86 -9.10 -10.62
CA PRO A 26 -2.74 -8.57 -11.41
C PRO A 26 -3.18 -7.52 -12.45
N SER A 27 -4.48 -7.45 -12.76
CA SER A 27 -5.05 -6.53 -13.74
C SER A 27 -5.67 -5.26 -13.13
N LEU A 28 -5.71 -5.14 -11.80
CA LEU A 28 -6.33 -4.01 -11.11
C LEU A 28 -5.32 -3.33 -10.19
N PHE A 29 -5.56 -2.04 -9.94
CA PHE A 29 -4.78 -1.24 -9.02
C PHE A 29 -5.44 -1.19 -7.65
N ASP A 30 -4.62 -1.27 -6.62
CA ASP A 30 -4.98 -0.98 -5.24
C ASP A 30 -4.74 0.51 -4.97
N LEU A 31 -5.62 1.13 -4.20
CA LEU A 31 -5.50 2.52 -3.77
C LEU A 31 -4.95 2.57 -2.35
N LEU A 32 -3.79 3.22 -2.19
CA LEU A 32 -3.18 3.52 -0.91
C LEU A 32 -3.33 5.02 -0.61
N VAL A 33 -3.91 5.36 0.54
CA VAL A 33 -4.05 6.74 1.01
C VAL A 33 -3.29 6.90 2.31
N SER A 34 -2.20 7.67 2.28
CA SER A 34 -1.44 7.98 3.49
C SER A 34 -2.07 9.15 4.22
N LEU A 35 -2.45 8.93 5.46
CA LEU A 35 -2.99 9.89 6.40
C LEU A 35 -2.14 9.88 7.69
N GLY A 36 -2.55 10.70 8.65
CA GLY A 36 -1.84 10.85 9.92
C GLY A 36 -1.13 12.20 9.99
N ARG A 37 -0.11 12.29 10.83
CA ARG A 37 0.52 13.57 11.19
C ARG A 37 2.01 13.43 11.43
N ASN A 38 2.76 14.39 10.91
CA ASN A 38 4.19 14.59 11.17
C ASN A 38 5.07 13.35 10.89
N HIS A 39 4.62 12.46 10.00
CA HIS A 39 5.43 11.36 9.50
C HIS A 39 6.00 11.72 8.13
N HIS A 40 7.18 11.16 7.85
CA HIS A 40 7.88 11.28 6.58
C HIS A 40 8.13 9.87 6.06
N ALA A 41 7.04 9.18 5.70
CA ALA A 41 7.14 7.82 5.20
C ALA A 41 7.51 7.84 3.71
N THR A 42 8.14 6.76 3.27
CA THR A 42 8.49 6.53 1.87
C THR A 42 7.84 5.25 1.42
N LEU A 43 7.23 5.27 0.24
CA LEU A 43 6.76 4.08 -0.45
C LEU A 43 7.85 3.67 -1.45
N ALA A 44 8.52 2.55 -1.18
CA ALA A 44 9.54 2.03 -2.08
C ALA A 44 8.90 1.04 -3.06
N LEU A 45 9.26 1.15 -4.34
CA LEU A 45 8.83 0.28 -5.43
C LEU A 45 10.07 -0.43 -5.98
N ALA A 46 10.37 -1.61 -5.44
CA ALA A 46 11.65 -2.29 -5.66
C ALA A 46 11.88 -2.60 -7.16
N ASP A 47 10.86 -3.12 -7.84
CA ASP A 47 10.91 -3.49 -9.25
C ASP A 47 11.13 -2.30 -10.20
N LEU A 48 10.82 -1.08 -9.74
CA LEU A 48 10.98 0.15 -10.52
C LEU A 48 12.22 0.95 -10.11
N HIS A 49 12.97 0.49 -9.10
CA HIS A 49 14.07 1.25 -8.49
C HIS A 49 13.67 2.69 -8.15
N ALA A 50 12.45 2.86 -7.63
CA ALA A 50 11.86 4.15 -7.35
C ALA A 50 11.39 4.26 -5.90
N GLU A 51 11.49 5.47 -5.35
CA GLU A 51 10.97 5.84 -4.04
C GLU A 51 10.04 7.03 -4.21
N LEU A 52 8.87 6.95 -3.59
CA LEU A 52 7.87 8.00 -3.61
C LEU A 52 7.76 8.62 -2.23
N ASP A 53 7.72 9.96 -2.17
CA ASP A 53 7.32 10.66 -0.95
C ASP A 53 5.88 10.24 -0.61
N TYR A 54 5.73 9.64 0.57
CA TYR A 54 4.49 9.07 1.05
C TYR A 54 4.06 9.75 2.35
N SER A 55 4.16 11.08 2.34
CA SER A 55 3.72 11.99 3.41
C SER A 55 2.19 12.05 3.56
N PRO A 56 1.65 12.59 4.67
CA PRO A 56 0.21 12.76 4.85
C PRO A 56 -0.47 13.48 3.68
N GLY A 57 -1.55 12.90 3.16
CA GLY A 57 -2.28 13.37 1.99
C GLY A 57 -1.87 12.70 0.67
N ALA A 58 -0.78 11.92 0.64
CA ALA A 58 -0.40 11.16 -0.54
C ALA A 58 -1.45 10.09 -0.88
N MET A 59 -1.80 9.99 -2.16
CA MET A 59 -2.68 8.96 -2.72
C MET A 59 -1.96 8.28 -3.87
N VAL A 60 -1.86 6.94 -3.82
CA VAL A 60 -1.12 6.17 -4.80
C VAL A 60 -1.97 5.00 -5.28
N TYR A 61 -2.13 4.89 -6.59
CA TYR A 61 -2.59 3.65 -7.21
C TYR A 61 -1.38 2.76 -7.52
N ILE A 62 -1.38 1.53 -7.01
CA ILE A 62 -0.29 0.56 -7.18
C ILE A 62 -0.83 -0.78 -7.68
N ALA A 63 -0.10 -1.44 -8.58
CA ALA A 63 -0.41 -2.82 -8.96
C ALA A 63 0.22 -3.74 -7.91
N GLY A 64 -0.37 -3.81 -6.71
CA GLY A 64 0.24 -4.46 -5.54
C GLY A 64 0.50 -5.96 -5.72
N ARG A 65 -0.28 -6.62 -6.59
CA ARG A 65 -0.02 -8.00 -7.02
C ARG A 65 1.23 -8.18 -7.89
N VAL A 66 1.60 -7.14 -8.65
CA VAL A 66 2.66 -7.17 -9.66
C VAL A 66 3.95 -6.56 -9.12
N LEU A 67 3.86 -5.38 -8.52
CA LEU A 67 5.01 -4.61 -8.03
C LEU A 67 5.32 -4.98 -6.59
N GLU A 68 6.58 -5.28 -6.31
CA GLU A 68 7.08 -5.42 -4.96
C GLU A 68 7.25 -4.05 -4.30
N TYR A 69 6.62 -3.87 -3.13
CA TYR A 69 6.60 -2.60 -2.41
C TYR A 69 6.76 -2.73 -0.90
N SER A 70 7.19 -1.65 -0.26
CA SER A 70 7.32 -1.52 1.19
C SER A 70 7.03 -0.08 1.64
N VAL A 71 6.64 0.08 2.91
CA VAL A 71 6.42 1.39 3.53
C VAL A 71 7.13 1.46 4.88
N GLY A 72 7.99 2.47 5.02
CA GLY A 72 8.76 2.70 6.24
C GLY A 72 10.08 1.89 6.30
N PRO A 73 10.80 1.97 7.44
CA PRO A 73 10.45 2.68 8.67
C PRO A 73 10.53 4.21 8.53
N TRP A 74 9.84 4.94 9.42
CA TRP A 74 9.95 6.39 9.58
C TRP A 74 10.30 6.73 11.04
N LEU A 75 10.92 7.88 11.26
CA LEU A 75 11.49 8.25 12.57
C LEU A 75 10.44 8.73 13.58
N ASN A 76 9.49 9.57 13.14
CA ASN A 76 8.56 10.27 14.02
C ASN A 76 7.17 10.37 13.37
N GLY A 77 6.17 10.70 14.20
CA GLY A 77 4.80 10.92 13.75
C GLY A 77 3.98 9.65 13.65
N GLU A 78 2.72 9.85 13.25
CA GLU A 78 1.72 8.81 13.09
C GLU A 78 1.40 8.64 11.62
N GLN A 79 1.46 7.40 11.13
CA GLN A 79 0.96 7.05 9.80
C GLN A 79 -0.32 6.22 9.94
N VAL A 80 -1.35 6.62 9.23
CA VAL A 80 -2.59 5.83 9.04
C VAL A 80 -2.78 5.65 7.55
N VAL A 81 -2.83 4.42 7.07
CA VAL A 81 -3.07 4.11 5.66
C VAL A 81 -4.47 3.55 5.49
N ILE A 82 -5.23 4.11 4.56
CA ILE A 82 -6.43 3.46 4.04
C ILE A 82 -6.03 2.75 2.75
N VAL A 83 -6.28 1.45 2.70
CA VAL A 83 -6.03 0.61 1.52
C VAL A 83 -7.37 0.16 0.97
N HIS A 84 -7.63 0.41 -0.32
CA HIS A 84 -8.74 -0.21 -1.04
C HIS A 84 -8.18 -1.11 -2.14
N PHE A 85 -8.54 -2.38 -2.11
CA PHE A 85 -7.96 -3.40 -2.98
C PHE A 85 -9.01 -4.33 -3.58
N MET A 86 -8.62 -5.06 -4.62
CA MET A 86 -9.44 -6.08 -5.27
C MET A 86 -8.78 -7.45 -5.14
N LYS A 87 -9.56 -8.46 -4.75
CA LYS A 87 -9.11 -9.86 -4.71
C LYS A 87 -9.81 -10.66 -5.79
N ASP A 88 -9.02 -11.40 -6.55
CA ASP A 88 -9.53 -12.34 -7.54
C ASP A 88 -10.19 -13.54 -6.84
N ALA A 89 -11.05 -14.23 -7.58
CA ALA A 89 -11.67 -15.45 -7.09
C ALA A 89 -10.59 -16.55 -6.91
N ALA A 90 -10.39 -17.00 -5.66
CA ALA A 90 -9.44 -18.05 -5.29
C ALA A 90 -9.95 -19.46 -5.59
#